data_AF-A0A9X8YR88-F1
#
_entry.id   AF-A0A9X8YR88-F1
#
_cell.length_a   1.000
_cell.length_b   1.000
_cell.length_c   1.000
_cell.angle_alpha   90.00
_cell.angle_beta   90.00
_cell.angle_gamma   90.00
#
_symmetry.space_group_name_H-M   'P 1'
#
loop_
_entity.id
_entity.type
_entity.pdbx_description
1 polymer ?
#
loop_
_entity_poly.entity_id
_entity_poly.type
_entity_poly.pdbx_seq_one_letter_code
_entity_poly.pdbx_strand_id
1 'polypeptide(L)' 'MFITKVIEELLAWVEESGFNEKLTVEMLSEKSGYSRGHIQKAFKDETGMTFG' A
#
# COMPACT_ATOMS: atom_id res chain seq x y z
N MET A 1 -15.66 -2.86 1.57
CA MET A 1 -14.69 -3.45 2.52
C MET A 1 -13.71 -2.35 2.90
N PHE A 2 -13.54 -2.01 4.18
CA PHE A 2 -12.74 -0.84 4.60
C PHE A 2 -11.29 -0.85 4.08
N ILE A 3 -10.73 -2.04 3.87
CA ILE A 3 -9.37 -2.25 3.37
C ILE A 3 -9.20 -1.77 1.91
N THR A 4 -10.21 -1.96 1.06
CA THR A 4 -10.13 -1.55 -0.36
C THR A 4 -9.93 -0.04 -0.49
N LYS A 5 -10.62 0.76 0.34
CA LYS A 5 -10.42 2.22 0.37
C LYS A 5 -9.01 2.63 0.80
N VAL A 6 -8.41 1.91 1.74
CA VAL A 6 -7.04 2.18 2.19
C VAL A 6 -6.04 1.90 1.07
N ILE A 7 -6.23 0.83 0.31
CA ILE A 7 -5.37 0.52 -0.84
C ILE A 7 -5.55 1.54 -1.97
N GLU A 8 -6.79 1.96 -2.26
CA GLU A 8 -7.07 3.02 -3.25
C GLU A 8 -6.42 4.35 -2.85
N GLU A 9 -6.53 4.76 -1.59
CA GLU A 9 -5.87 5.97 -1.07
C GLU A 9 -4.34 5.86 -1.10
N LEU A 10 -3.78 4.69 -0.82
CA LEU A 10 -2.35 4.46 -0.92
C LEU A 10 -1.87 4.51 -2.38
N LEU A 11 -2.60 3.91 -3.31
CA LEU A 11 -2.28 3.95 -4.74
C LEU A 11 -2.33 5.38 -5.28
N ALA A 12 -3.38 6.13 -4.94
CA ALA A 12 -3.50 7.54 -5.30
C ALA A 12 -2.34 8.36 -4.71
N TRP A 13 -1.99 8.13 -3.44
CA TRP A 13 -0.85 8.79 -2.82
C TRP A 13 0.48 8.46 -3.50
N VAL A 14 0.68 7.23 -3.98
CA VAL A 14 1.87 6.84 -4.73
C VAL A 14 1.95 7.56 -6.07
N GLU A 15 0.84 7.63 -6.80
CA GLU A 15 0.77 8.34 -8.08
C GLU A 15 0.99 9.85 -7.92
N GLU A 16 0.40 10.46 -6.89
CA GLU A 16 0.51 11.90 -6.61
C GLU A 16 1.90 12.32 -6.09
N SER A 17 2.56 11.45 -5.32
CA SER A 17 3.85 11.77 -4.70
C SER A 17 5.02 11.74 -5.70
N GLY A 18 4.81 11.23 -6.92
CA GLY A 18 5.84 11.20 -7.97
C GLY A 18 7.07 10.39 -7.56
N PHE A 19 6.86 9.26 -6.87
CA PHE A 19 7.90 8.43 -6.26
C PHE A 19 9.05 8.12 -7.25
N ASN A 20 10.16 8.86 -7.12
CA ASN A 20 11.45 8.51 -7.72
C ASN A 20 12.25 7.52 -6.84
N GLU A 21 11.76 7.24 -5.63
CA GLU A 21 12.34 6.27 -4.71
C GLU A 21 11.47 5.02 -4.60
N LYS A 22 12.09 3.88 -4.25
CA LYS A 22 11.39 2.61 -4.12
C LYS A 22 10.32 2.72 -3.02
N LEU A 23 9.08 2.44 -3.39
CA LEU A 23 7.99 2.21 -2.44
C LEU A 23 8.31 0.96 -1.60
N THR A 24 8.35 1.10 -0.28
CA THR A 24 8.58 -0.03 0.64
C THR A 24 7.32 -0.35 1.44
N VAL A 25 7.23 -1.60 1.90
CA VAL A 25 6.11 -2.04 2.75
C VAL A 25 6.07 -1.28 4.08
N GLU A 26 7.22 -0.85 4.60
CA GLU A 26 7.32 -0.03 5.80
C GLU A 26 6.61 1.31 5.63
N MET A 27 6.85 2.02 4.51
CA MET A 27 6.21 3.31 4.24
C MET A 27 4.68 3.18 4.16
N LEU A 28 4.21 2.12 3.50
CA LEU A 28 2.76 1.86 3.40
C LEU A 28 2.14 1.47 4.74
N SER A 29 2.86 0.72 5.56
CA SER A 29 2.42 0.33 6.91
C SER A 29 2.31 1.55 7.82
N GLU A 30 3.32 2.42 7.79
CA GLU A 30 3.36 3.64 8.59
C GLU A 30 2.28 4.64 8.16
N LYS A 31 2.06 4.80 6.84
CA LYS A 31 1.02 5.67 6.28
C LYS A 31 -0.39 5.19 6.60
N SER A 32 -0.62 3.88 6.58
CA SER A 32 -1.95 3.27 6.73
C SER A 32 -2.31 2.92 8.18
N GLY A 33 -1.32 2.86 9.08
CA GLY A 33 -1.50 2.40 10.46
C GLY A 33 -1.69 0.89 10.62
N TYR A 34 -1.55 0.12 9.53
CA TYR A 34 -1.66 -1.34 9.56
C TYR A 34 -0.30 -2.01 9.62
N SER A 35 -0.26 -3.22 10.18
CA SER A 35 0.93 -4.06 10.15
C SER A 35 1.33 -4.42 8.72
N ARG A 36 2.62 -4.63 8.47
CA ARG A 36 3.18 -5.07 7.18
C ARG A 36 2.44 -6.22 6.53
N GLY A 37 2.13 -7.27 7.31
CA GLY A 37 1.42 -8.44 6.79
C GLY A 37 -0.01 -8.12 6.33
N HIS A 38 -0.72 -7.23 7.03
CA HIS A 38 -2.05 -6.78 6.61
C HIS A 38 -1.97 -5.99 5.31
N ILE A 39 -1.01 -5.08 5.18
CA ILE A 39 -0.80 -4.28 3.97
C ILE A 39 -0.38 -5.15 2.78
N GLN A 40 0.55 -6.09 2.97
CA GLN A 40 0.98 -7.00 1.90
C GLN A 40 -0.17 -7.90 1.44
N LYS A 41 -0.96 -8.42 2.39
CA LYS A 41 -2.13 -9.22 2.06
C LYS A 41 -3.16 -8.40 1.29
N ALA A 42 -3.51 -7.23 1.81
CA ALA A 42 -4.48 -6.33 1.17
C ALA A 42 -4.03 -5.92 -0.24
N PHE A 43 -2.77 -5.53 -0.39
CA PHE A 43 -2.24 -5.15 -1.69
C PHE A 43 -2.23 -6.30 -2.69
N LYS A 44 -1.83 -7.50 -2.25
CA LYS A 44 -1.88 -8.70 -3.08
C LYS A 44 -3.31 -9.08 -3.47
N ASP A 45 -4.24 -9.00 -2.54
CA ASP A 45 -5.64 -9.36 -2.77
C ASP A 45 -6.29 -8.40 -3.80
N GLU A 46 -5.89 -7.11 -3.82
CA GLU A 46 -6.43 -6.10 -4.74
C GLU A 46 -5.69 -6.03 -6.09
N THR A 47 -4.36 -6.15 -6.10
CA THR A 47 -3.54 -5.94 -7.33
C THR A 47 -3.00 -7.22 -7.95
N GLY A 48 -3.03 -8.34 -7.20
CA GLY A 48 -2.34 -9.58 -7.56
C GLY A 48 -0.82 -9.54 -7.39
N MET A 49 -0.23 -8.40 -6.97
CA MET A 49 1.20 -8.21 -6.85
C MET A 49 1.66 -8.23 -5.38
N THR A 50 2.92 -8.58 -5.14
CA THR A 50 3.54 -8.51 -3.81
C THR A 50 4.72 -7.56 -3.83
N PHE A 51 4.80 -6.67 -2.85
CA PHE A 51 6.01 -5.88 -2.60
C PHE A 51 6.96 -6.67 -1.69
N GLY A 52 8.26 -6.58 -1.99
CA GLY A 52 9.36 -7.11 -1.19
C GLY A 52 10.08 -6.02 -0.43
#